data_AF-A0A1D2VP07-F1
#
_entry.id   AF-A0A1D2VP07-F1
#
_cell.length_a   1.000
_cell.length_b   1.000
_cell.length_c   1.000
_cell.angle_alpha   90.00
_cell.angle_beta   90.00
_cell.angle_gamma   90.00
#
_symmetry.space_group_name_H-M   'P 1'
#
loop_
_entity.id
_entity.type
_entity.pdbx_description
1 polymer ?
#
loop_
_entity_poly.entity_id
_entity_poly.type
_entity_poly.pdbx_seq_one_letter_code
_entity_poly.pdbx_strand_id
1 'polypeptide(L)'
;MEMLASGKTNNVEVLWEDQQKINEFSTLIQKKDILTIDLKDCRQEKEYLDDVSTELDMMELENDDFDDLLSDDDDDDDDDDDLNDDSDNKEKKKDVSEDKKIQYKIGDAFIFMSLEETKTRLEKDNKILENKIIKFEENIDKINERLTSLKSQLYAKFGSNINLERDE
;
A
#
# COMPACT_ATOMS: atom_id res chain seq x y z
N MET A 1 -63.73 6.66 -26.90
CA MET A 1 -62.65 7.45 -27.50
C MET A 1 -61.87 8.06 -26.36
N GLU A 2 -60.69 7.52 -26.07
CA GLU A 2 -59.72 8.15 -25.18
C GLU A 2 -58.37 7.92 -25.86
N MET A 3 -57.89 8.95 -26.56
CA MET A 3 -56.57 8.90 -27.18
C MET A 3 -55.54 9.10 -26.08
N LEU A 4 -54.72 8.08 -25.85
CA LEU A 4 -53.51 8.18 -25.05
C LEU A 4 -52.68 9.33 -25.61
N ALA A 5 -52.30 10.25 -24.72
CA ALA A 5 -51.41 11.36 -25.02
C ALA A 5 -50.21 10.83 -25.80
N SER A 6 -50.03 11.36 -27.01
CA SER A 6 -48.92 11.06 -27.90
C SER A 6 -47.63 11.02 -27.11
N GLY A 7 -46.98 9.86 -27.11
CA GLY A 7 -45.62 9.73 -26.62
C GLY A 7 -44.80 10.84 -27.26
N LYS A 8 -44.21 11.71 -26.44
CA LYS A 8 -43.23 12.69 -26.88
C LYS A 8 -42.08 11.92 -27.51
N THR A 9 -42.16 11.65 -28.81
CA THR A 9 -40.99 11.26 -29.60
C THR A 9 -40.18 12.53 -29.77
N ASN A 10 -39.29 12.78 -28.82
CA ASN A 10 -38.32 13.86 -28.95
C ASN A 10 -37.44 13.54 -30.15
N ASN A 11 -37.52 14.41 -31.16
CA ASN A 11 -36.88 14.27 -32.47
C ASN A 11 -35.46 14.88 -32.42
N VAL A 12 -34.68 14.53 -31.39
CA VAL A 12 -33.28 14.97 -31.30
C VAL A 12 -32.44 13.94 -32.04
N GLU A 13 -31.95 14.31 -33.21
CA GLU A 13 -31.06 13.47 -34.00
C GLU A 13 -29.74 13.24 -33.26
N VAL A 14 -29.33 11.98 -33.16
CA VAL A 14 -28.04 11.59 -32.56
C VAL A 14 -26.97 11.68 -33.65
N LEU A 15 -26.05 12.62 -33.52
CA LEU A 15 -24.91 12.70 -34.44
C LEU A 15 -23.83 11.69 -34.03
N TRP A 16 -22.98 11.33 -34.98
CA TRP A 16 -21.86 10.43 -34.71
C TRP A 16 -20.93 10.95 -33.61
N GLU A 17 -20.68 12.27 -33.55
CA GLU A 17 -19.90 12.91 -32.49
C GLU A 17 -20.51 12.70 -31.09
N ASP A 18 -21.84 12.66 -30.99
CA ASP A 18 -22.52 12.41 -29.71
C ASP A 18 -22.35 10.95 -29.29
N GLN A 19 -22.48 10.03 -30.24
CA GLN A 19 -22.24 8.61 -29.98
C GLN A 19 -20.80 8.35 -29.56
N GLN A 20 -19.83 9.08 -30.13
CA GLN A 20 -18.44 9.02 -29.68
C GLN A 20 -18.30 9.50 -28.23
N LYS A 21 -18.94 10.61 -27.85
CA LYS A 21 -18.93 11.11 -26.46
C LYS A 21 -19.59 10.14 -25.48
N ILE A 22 -20.66 9.46 -25.89
CA ILE A 22 -21.32 8.43 -25.09
C ILE A 22 -20.38 7.24 -24.90
N ASN A 23 -19.73 6.78 -25.96
CA ASN A 23 -18.77 5.66 -25.87
C ASN A 23 -17.55 6.04 -25.00
N GLU A 24 -17.04 7.27 -25.15
CA GLU A 24 -15.97 7.82 -24.31
C GLU A 24 -16.40 7.83 -22.84
N PHE A 25 -17.62 8.29 -22.55
CA PHE A 25 -18.18 8.33 -21.21
C PHE A 25 -18.23 6.94 -20.56
N SER A 26 -18.76 5.93 -21.26
CA SER A 26 -18.77 4.55 -20.77
C SER A 26 -17.36 3.99 -20.52
N THR A 27 -16.41 4.30 -21.40
CA THR A 27 -15.01 3.86 -21.27
C THR A 27 -14.34 4.52 -20.06
N LEU A 28 -14.59 5.81 -19.84
CA LEU A 28 -14.05 6.54 -18.70
C LEU A 28 -14.60 6.03 -17.36
N ILE A 29 -15.88 5.66 -17.30
CA ILE A 29 -16.46 5.02 -16.11
C ILE A 29 -15.76 3.70 -15.81
N GLN A 30 -15.65 2.81 -16.80
CA GLN A 30 -14.96 1.52 -16.61
C GLN A 30 -13.53 1.71 -16.12
N LYS A 31 -12.80 2.68 -16.71
CA LYS A 31 -11.44 3.01 -16.29
C LYS A 31 -11.40 3.54 -14.86
N LYS A 32 -12.34 4.40 -14.46
CA LYS A 32 -12.46 4.91 -13.09
C LYS A 32 -12.68 3.78 -12.10
N ASP A 33 -13.57 2.85 -12.42
CA ASP A 33 -13.90 1.72 -11.55
C ASP A 33 -12.66 0.85 -11.31
N ILE A 34 -11.92 0.52 -12.39
CA ILE A 34 -10.66 -0.24 -12.29
C ILE A 34 -9.64 0.52 -11.43
N LEU A 35 -9.42 1.81 -11.70
CA LEU A 35 -8.48 2.62 -10.91
C LEU A 35 -8.88 2.74 -9.43
N THR A 36 -10.19 2.73 -9.14
CA THR A 36 -10.71 2.78 -7.77
C THR A 36 -10.44 1.47 -7.04
N ILE A 37 -10.56 0.33 -7.73
CA ILE A 37 -10.18 -0.99 -7.20
C ILE A 37 -8.67 -1.02 -6.95
N ASP A 38 -7.85 -0.66 -7.94
CA ASP A 38 -6.39 -0.66 -7.81
C ASP A 38 -5.92 0.27 -6.67
N LEU A 39 -6.56 1.43 -6.50
CA LEU A 39 -6.29 2.36 -5.41
C LEU A 39 -6.61 1.74 -4.05
N LYS A 40 -7.73 1.01 -3.95
CA LYS A 40 -8.11 0.31 -2.72
C LYS A 40 -7.10 -0.77 -2.38
N ASP A 41 -6.68 -1.56 -3.37
CA ASP A 41 -5.68 -2.62 -3.18
C ASP A 41 -4.33 -2.04 -2.74
N CYS A 42 -3.88 -0.94 -3.35
CA CYS A 42 -2.67 -0.22 -2.91
C CYS A 42 -2.80 0.35 -1.48
N ARG A 43 -3.97 0.84 -1.07
CA ARG A 43 -4.17 1.31 0.31
C ARG A 43 -4.10 0.18 1.32
N GLN A 44 -4.67 -0.98 0.99
CA GLN A 44 -4.59 -2.17 1.82
C GLN A 44 -3.15 -2.70 1.92
N GLU A 45 -2.40 -2.70 0.81
CA GLU A 45 -0.98 -3.07 0.82
C GLU A 45 -0.15 -2.12 1.71
N LYS A 46 -0.45 -0.81 1.67
CA LYS A 46 0.20 0.16 2.56
C LYS A 46 -0.09 -0.13 4.04
N GLU A 47 -1.35 -0.35 4.39
CA GLU A 47 -1.73 -0.72 5.77
C GLU A 47 -0.97 -1.95 6.26
N TYR A 48 -0.86 -2.98 5.42
CA TYR A 48 -0.06 -4.17 5.73
C TYR A 48 1.42 -3.85 5.99
N LEU A 49 2.03 -2.97 5.19
CA LEU A 49 3.42 -2.55 5.43
C LEU A 49 3.57 -1.74 6.70
N ASP A 50 2.59 -0.90 7.05
CA ASP A 50 2.60 -0.10 8.27
C ASP A 50 2.45 -0.99 9.52
N ASP A 51 1.61 -2.03 9.45
CA ASP A 51 1.48 -3.04 10.51
C ASP A 51 2.81 -3.81 10.71
N VAL A 52 3.43 -4.26 9.60
CA VAL A 52 4.74 -4.94 9.64
C VAL A 52 5.82 -3.99 10.19
N SER A 53 5.80 -2.70 9.85
CA SER A 53 6.72 -1.72 10.41
C SER A 53 6.59 -1.64 11.93
N THR A 54 5.35 -1.57 12.42
CA THR A 54 5.04 -1.47 13.84
C THR A 54 5.50 -2.72 14.58
N GLU A 55 5.28 -3.91 14.00
CA GLU A 55 5.77 -5.18 14.54
C GLU A 55 7.29 -5.24 14.63
N LEU A 56 7.99 -4.77 13.58
CA LEU A 56 9.46 -4.69 13.58
C LEU A 56 9.99 -3.75 14.68
N ASP A 57 9.32 -2.63 14.93
CA ASP A 57 9.70 -1.70 15.99
C ASP A 57 9.43 -2.31 17.39
N MET A 58 8.35 -3.08 17.56
CA MET A 58 8.11 -3.83 18.81
C MET A 58 9.19 -4.89 19.05
N MET A 59 9.59 -5.64 18.02
CA MET A 59 10.66 -6.63 18.11
C MET A 59 12.01 -6.00 18.47
N GLU A 60 12.28 -4.77 18.02
CA GLU A 60 13.49 -4.03 18.40
C GLU A 60 13.51 -3.73 19.91
N LEU A 61 12.41 -3.19 20.44
CA LEU A 61 12.28 -2.86 21.85
C LEU A 61 12.39 -4.10 22.76
N GLU A 62 11.78 -5.23 22.38
CA GLU A 62 11.89 -6.49 23.13
C GLU A 62 13.32 -7.05 23.18
N ASN A 63 14.15 -6.73 22.19
CA ASN A 63 15.54 -7.18 22.16
C ASN A 63 16.43 -6.36 23.09
N ASP A 64 16.20 -5.05 23.20
CA ASP A 64 16.98 -4.16 24.06
C ASP A 64 16.74 -4.44 25.55
N ASP A 65 15.52 -4.86 25.94
CA ASP A 65 15.16 -5.19 27.33
C ASP A 65 15.78 -6.52 27.84
N PHE A 66 16.31 -7.36 26.96
CA PHE A 66 16.85 -8.69 27.34
C PHE A 66 18.36 -8.66 27.65
N ASP A 67 19.11 -7.74 27.05
CA ASP A 67 20.57 -7.65 27.23
C ASP A 67 20.96 -7.10 28.62
N ASP A 68 20.12 -6.27 29.24
CA ASP A 68 20.33 -5.73 30.59
C ASP A 68 20.12 -6.77 31.72
N LEU A 69 19.53 -7.94 31.43
CA LEU A 69 19.31 -9.01 32.41
C LEU A 69 20.47 -10.01 32.49
N LEU A 70 21.45 -9.92 31.58
CA LEU A 70 22.58 -10.85 31.44
C LEU A 70 23.92 -10.24 31.91
N SER A 71 23.89 -9.05 32.52
CA SER A 71 25.06 -8.34 33.04
C SER A 71 25.32 -8.57 34.53
N ASP A 72 24.42 -9.24 35.25
CA ASP A 72 24.43 -9.32 36.72
C ASP A 72 24.84 -10.69 37.32
N ASP A 73 25.45 -11.61 36.56
CA ASP A 73 26.04 -12.84 37.12
C ASP A 73 27.55 -12.95 36.80
N ASP A 74 28.33 -13.02 37.88
CA ASP A 74 29.78 -13.31 38.03
C ASP A 74 30.73 -12.11 37.74
N ASP A 75 31.31 -11.40 38.74
CA ASP A 75 32.26 -11.92 39.72
C ASP A 75 32.15 -11.20 41.10
N ASP A 76 31.44 -11.80 42.05
CA ASP A 76 31.75 -11.66 43.48
C ASP A 76 32.73 -12.79 43.86
N ASP A 77 33.83 -12.40 44.50
CA ASP A 77 34.69 -13.19 45.40
C ASP A 77 35.41 -14.45 44.87
N ASP A 78 36.67 -14.28 44.46
CA ASP A 78 37.74 -15.26 44.76
C ASP A 78 39.03 -14.49 45.11
N ASP A 79 39.10 -14.03 46.36
CA ASP A 79 40.37 -13.92 47.08
C ASP A 79 40.90 -15.36 47.25
N ASP A 80 41.83 -15.80 46.41
CA ASP A 80 42.70 -16.94 46.73
C ASP A 80 44.08 -16.81 46.05
N ASP A 81 45.08 -16.62 46.89
CA ASP A 81 46.52 -16.79 46.62
C ASP A 81 46.81 -18.13 45.93
N ASP A 82 47.38 -18.15 44.71
CA ASP A 82 48.55 -19.00 44.40
C ASP A 82 49.23 -18.66 43.05
N LEU A 83 50.54 -18.90 43.02
CA LEU A 83 51.47 -18.70 41.91
C LEU A 83 51.49 -19.90 40.95
N ASN A 84 51.71 -19.61 39.66
CA ASN A 84 52.18 -20.50 38.58
C ASN A 84 51.15 -21.49 37.96
N ASP A 85 50.99 -21.44 36.64
CA ASP A 85 51.60 -22.39 35.68
C ASP A 85 50.83 -22.35 34.34
N ASP A 86 51.58 -22.41 33.25
CA ASP A 86 51.11 -22.39 31.87
C ASP A 86 50.18 -23.58 31.59
N SER A 87 48.90 -23.37 31.29
CA SER A 87 48.16 -24.26 30.37
C SER A 87 46.88 -23.62 29.85
N ASP A 88 46.85 -23.38 28.54
CA ASP A 88 45.66 -23.46 27.67
C ASP A 88 44.35 -22.86 28.22
N ASN A 89 44.29 -21.54 28.35
CA ASN A 89 43.01 -20.84 28.32
C ASN A 89 42.49 -20.79 26.87
N LYS A 90 41.94 -21.92 26.40
CA LYS A 90 41.14 -21.99 25.18
C LYS A 90 39.74 -21.45 25.43
N GLU A 91 39.45 -20.38 24.72
CA GLU A 91 38.17 -20.14 24.03
C GLU A 91 36.90 -20.19 24.90
N LYS A 92 36.50 -19.01 25.36
CA LYS A 92 35.15 -18.52 25.06
C LYS A 92 35.24 -17.08 24.58
N LYS A 93 35.59 -16.90 23.30
CA LYS A 93 35.14 -15.71 22.58
C LYS A 93 33.62 -15.83 22.52
N LYS A 94 32.94 -15.06 23.36
CA LYS A 94 31.52 -14.78 23.25
C LYS A 94 31.31 -14.29 21.81
N ASP A 95 30.64 -15.07 20.97
CA ASP A 95 30.26 -14.69 19.61
C ASP A 95 29.22 -13.56 19.71
N VAL A 96 29.68 -12.35 20.07
CA VAL A 96 28.88 -11.12 20.08
C VAL A 96 28.87 -10.56 18.66
N SER A 97 28.20 -11.28 17.75
CA SER A 97 27.76 -10.76 16.45
C SER A 97 26.82 -11.77 15.77
N GLU A 98 25.83 -12.27 16.50
CA GLU A 98 24.59 -12.69 15.84
C GLU A 98 23.71 -11.45 15.69
N ASP A 99 24.04 -10.58 14.73
CA ASP A 99 23.05 -9.61 14.26
C ASP A 99 21.81 -10.41 13.86
N LYS A 100 20.72 -10.29 14.64
CA LYS A 100 19.46 -11.00 14.37
C LYS A 100 19.01 -10.64 12.95
N LYS A 101 19.13 -11.60 12.03
CA LYS A 101 18.73 -11.42 10.62
C LYS A 101 17.27 -11.78 10.45
N ILE A 102 16.51 -10.88 9.84
CA ILE A 102 15.10 -11.08 9.52
C ILE A 102 14.99 -11.73 8.14
N GLN A 103 14.10 -12.71 8.04
CA GLN A 103 13.78 -13.35 6.76
C GLN A 103 12.75 -12.50 6.01
N TYR A 104 13.22 -11.70 5.06
CA TYR A 104 12.38 -10.83 4.24
C TYR A 104 11.90 -11.54 2.96
N LYS A 105 10.60 -11.50 2.68
CA LYS A 105 9.99 -12.14 1.51
C LYS A 105 9.94 -11.19 0.31
N ILE A 106 10.50 -11.60 -0.82
CA ILE A 106 10.43 -10.87 -2.10
C ILE A 106 9.86 -11.81 -3.17
N GLY A 107 8.60 -11.59 -3.55
CA GLY A 107 7.89 -12.50 -4.45
C GLY A 107 7.78 -13.90 -3.84
N ASP A 108 8.44 -14.88 -4.46
CA ASP A 108 8.49 -16.27 -3.97
C ASP A 108 9.82 -16.63 -3.27
N ALA A 109 10.73 -15.67 -3.12
CA ALA A 109 12.03 -15.88 -2.49
C ALA A 109 12.08 -15.25 -1.09
N PHE A 110 12.96 -15.79 -0.24
CA PHE A 110 13.25 -15.23 1.08
C PHE A 110 14.74 -14.89 1.18
N ILE A 111 15.04 -13.72 1.74
CA ILE A 111 16.41 -13.20 1.91
C ILE A 111 16.59 -12.82 3.38
N PHE A 112 17.71 -13.22 3.97
CA PHE A 112 18.10 -12.77 5.31
C PHE A 112 18.74 -11.39 5.22
N MET A 113 18.16 -10.41 5.88
CA MET A 113 18.66 -9.03 5.95
C MET A 113 18.74 -8.57 7.40
N SER A 114 19.54 -7.54 7.68
CA SER A 114 19.54 -6.93 9.02
C SER A 114 18.24 -6.15 9.27
N LEU A 115 17.97 -5.82 10.54
CA LEU A 115 16.83 -4.98 10.92
C LEU A 115 16.89 -3.61 10.23
N GLU A 116 18.05 -2.96 10.26
CA GLU A 116 18.25 -1.63 9.67
C GLU A 116 18.06 -1.63 8.14
N GLU A 117 18.56 -2.67 7.46
CA GLU A 117 18.34 -2.87 6.02
C GLU A 117 16.86 -3.10 5.69
N THR A 118 16.17 -3.89 6.52
CA THR A 118 14.75 -4.21 6.37
C THR A 118 13.89 -2.96 6.55
N LYS A 119 14.15 -2.15 7.58
CA LYS A 119 13.47 -0.86 7.82
C LYS A 119 13.70 0.11 6.65
N THR A 120 14.95 0.27 6.22
CA THR A 120 15.29 1.12 5.08
C THR A 120 14.55 0.68 3.80
N ARG A 121 14.41 -0.64 3.61
CA ARG A 121 13.68 -1.19 2.47
C ARG A 121 12.18 -0.93 2.58
N LEU A 122 11.60 -1.20 3.75
CA LEU A 122 10.19 -0.98 4.06
C LEU A 122 9.80 0.48 3.82
N GLU A 123 10.61 1.44 4.29
CA GLU A 123 10.38 2.86 4.05
C GLU A 123 10.38 3.22 2.57
N LYS A 124 11.29 2.62 1.78
CA LYS A 124 11.33 2.85 0.32
C LYS A 124 10.07 2.33 -0.35
N ASP A 125 9.65 1.13 0.01
CA ASP A 125 8.47 0.50 -0.55
C ASP A 125 7.20 1.26 -0.15
N ASN A 126 7.10 1.75 1.10
CA ASN A 126 6.04 2.65 1.56
C ASN A 126 5.99 3.95 0.76
N LYS A 127 7.14 4.62 0.55
CA LYS A 127 7.21 5.83 -0.31
C LYS A 127 6.77 5.54 -1.75
N ILE A 128 7.09 4.37 -2.30
CA ILE A 128 6.66 3.98 -3.64
C ILE A 128 5.13 3.82 -3.68
N LEU A 129 4.56 3.13 -2.69
CA LEU A 129 3.12 2.94 -2.54
C LEU A 129 2.37 4.27 -2.39
N GLU A 130 2.85 5.17 -1.53
CA GLU A 130 2.28 6.51 -1.37
C GLU A 130 2.25 7.28 -2.70
N ASN A 131 3.36 7.28 -3.44
CA ASN A 131 3.42 7.92 -4.74
C ASN A 131 2.47 7.29 -5.76
N LYS A 132 2.25 5.96 -5.71
CA LYS A 132 1.26 5.29 -6.56
C LYS A 132 -0.16 5.71 -6.19
N ILE A 133 -0.49 5.76 -4.90
CA ILE A 133 -1.80 6.20 -4.40
C ILE A 133 -2.10 7.61 -4.89
N ILE A 134 -1.17 8.56 -4.70
CA ILE A 134 -1.33 9.95 -5.17
C ILE A 134 -1.60 10.00 -6.68
N LYS A 135 -0.84 9.24 -7.48
CA LYS A 135 -1.06 9.19 -8.94
C LYS A 135 -2.42 8.61 -9.31
N PHE A 136 -2.90 7.59 -8.59
CA PHE A 136 -4.21 7.03 -8.84
C PHE A 136 -5.33 8.02 -8.48
N GLU A 137 -5.22 8.71 -7.35
CA GLU A 137 -6.14 9.78 -6.94
C GLU A 137 -6.21 10.89 -7.99
N GLU A 138 -5.05 11.42 -8.43
CA GLU A 138 -5.00 12.43 -9.48
C GLU A 138 -5.63 11.97 -10.79
N ASN A 139 -5.45 10.70 -11.16
CA ASN A 139 -6.02 10.14 -12.39
C ASN A 139 -7.53 9.97 -12.29
N ILE A 140 -8.03 9.55 -11.12
CA ILE A 140 -9.46 9.45 -10.83
C ILE A 140 -10.10 10.84 -10.90
N ASP A 141 -9.45 11.86 -10.33
CA ASP A 141 -9.94 13.24 -10.37
C ASP A 141 -10.02 13.78 -11.79
N LYS A 142 -8.96 13.59 -12.60
CA LYS A 142 -8.96 13.96 -14.03
C LYS A 142 -10.09 13.28 -14.80
N ILE A 143 -10.37 12.01 -14.50
CA ILE A 143 -11.48 11.27 -15.12
C ILE A 143 -12.83 11.84 -14.65
N ASN A 144 -12.99 12.16 -13.37
CA ASN A 144 -14.21 12.75 -12.83
C ASN A 144 -14.52 14.12 -13.44
N GLU A 145 -13.51 14.97 -13.61
CA GLU A 145 -13.65 16.25 -14.31
C GLU A 145 -14.11 16.06 -15.76
N ARG A 146 -13.47 15.12 -16.48
CA ARG A 146 -13.84 14.80 -17.87
C ARG A 146 -15.26 14.24 -17.97
N LEU A 147 -15.64 13.33 -17.07
CA LEU A 147 -16.99 12.77 -16.98
C LEU A 147 -18.02 13.87 -16.71
N THR A 148 -17.75 14.80 -15.80
CA THR A 148 -18.66 15.91 -15.49
C THR A 148 -18.87 16.82 -16.69
N SER A 149 -17.79 17.16 -17.41
CA SER A 149 -17.85 17.95 -18.64
C SER A 149 -18.66 17.25 -19.72
N LEU A 150 -18.42 15.96 -19.97
CA LEU A 150 -19.16 15.17 -20.95
C LEU A 150 -20.64 15.01 -20.56
N LYS A 151 -20.92 14.77 -19.27
CA LYS A 151 -22.28 14.67 -18.72
C LYS A 151 -23.04 15.97 -19.02
N SER A 152 -22.48 17.12 -18.68
CA SER A 152 -23.10 18.42 -18.94
C SER A 152 -23.40 18.65 -20.43
N GLN A 153 -22.42 18.36 -21.31
CA GLN A 153 -22.61 18.51 -22.76
C GLN A 153 -23.70 17.61 -23.32
N LEU A 154 -23.74 16.34 -22.87
CA LEU A 154 -24.70 15.35 -23.34
C LEU A 154 -26.12 15.67 -22.82
N TYR A 155 -26.27 16.01 -21.54
CA TYR A 155 -27.58 16.40 -20.99
C TYR A 155 -28.08 17.75 -21.51
N ALA A 156 -27.20 18.70 -21.83
CA ALA A 156 -27.61 19.96 -22.46
C ALA A 156 -28.21 19.73 -23.87
N LYS A 157 -27.71 18.72 -24.60
CA LYS A 157 -28.16 18.41 -25.95
C LYS A 157 -29.36 17.46 -25.99
N PHE A 158 -29.36 16.42 -25.16
CA PHE A 158 -30.38 15.37 -25.18
C PHE A 158 -31.42 15.47 -24.06
N GLY A 159 -31.18 16.30 -23.05
CA GLY A 159 -32.09 16.47 -21.92
C GLY A 159 -32.35 15.16 -21.18
N SER A 160 -33.60 14.94 -20.79
CA SER A 160 -34.06 13.71 -20.13
C SER A 160 -34.16 12.48 -21.03
N ASN A 161 -33.69 12.56 -22.29
CA ASN A 161 -33.79 11.45 -23.25
C ASN A 161 -32.60 10.50 -23.21
N ILE A 162 -31.56 10.82 -22.42
CA ILE A 162 -30.43 9.94 -22.17
C ILE A 162 -30.35 9.61 -20.69
N ASN A 163 -30.02 8.36 -20.38
CA ASN A 163 -29.64 7.98 -19.03
C ASN A 163 -28.15 7.63 -19.02
N LEU A 164 -27.36 8.48 -18.38
CA LEU A 164 -25.92 8.28 -18.19
C LEU A 164 -25.58 7.89 -16.75
N GLU A 165 -26.58 7.72 -15.90
CA GLU A 165 -26.38 7.24 -14.54
C GLU A 165 -26.32 5.72 -14.56
N ARG A 166 -25.30 5.18 -13.90
CA ARG A 166 -25.25 3.77 -13.54
C ARG A 166 -25.86 3.70 -12.15
N ASP A 167 -26.92 2.91 -11.97
CA ASP A 167 -27.39 2.58 -10.63
C ASP A 167 -26.17 2.07 -9.84
N GLU A 168 -25.94 2.68 -8.68
CA GLU A 168 -24.75 2.50 -7.81
C GLU A 168 -24.37 1.04 -7.57
#